data_AF-A0A1E5BI64-F1
#
_entry.id   AF-A0A1E5BI64-F1
#
_cell.length_a   1.000
_cell.length_b   1.000
_cell.length_c   1.000
_cell.angle_alpha   90.00
_cell.angle_beta   90.00
_cell.angle_gamma   90.00
#
_symmetry.space_group_name_H-M   'P 1'
#
loop_
_entity.id
_entity.type
_entity.pdbx_description
1 polymer ?
#
loop_
_entity_poly.entity_id
_entity_poly.type
_entity_poly.pdbx_seq_one_letter_code
_entity_poly.pdbx_strand_id
1 'polypeptide(L)'
;MGTAKILTLSLGNSHSFIGEDFSQDRQLNALLNDADYAHYIMYPCDQSRCVSTLLTDDAGQDREEERSDGNPTKLRVILLDGTWKKAYKMWQLSANLHALPMLHLPKGLKGNYRIRKAPSDNSLSTVEAGYHLLSILQPEQDFSPLLATFDNMIQFQIDQMPEGVFERNYLRSLND
;
A
#
# COMPACT_ATOMS: atom_id res chain seq x y z
N MET A 1 -14.50 -6.30 6.67
CA MET A 1 -13.16 -5.92 7.19
C MET A 1 -12.24 -5.69 6.00
N GLY A 2 -11.58 -4.54 5.92
CA GLY A 2 -10.64 -4.22 4.84
C GLY A 2 -9.22 -4.70 5.16
N THR A 3 -8.44 -5.03 4.13
CA THR A 3 -7.07 -5.54 4.29
C THR A 3 -6.10 -4.53 4.86
N ALA A 4 -6.37 -3.22 4.71
CA ALA A 4 -5.58 -2.16 5.35
C ALA A 4 -5.50 -2.30 6.88
N LYS A 5 -6.52 -2.90 7.52
CA LYS A 5 -6.52 -3.10 8.97
C LYS A 5 -5.37 -4.01 9.43
N ILE A 6 -4.98 -4.98 8.60
CA ILE A 6 -3.86 -5.88 8.89
C ILE A 6 -2.58 -5.04 9.05
N LEU A 7 -2.29 -4.14 8.11
CA LEU A 7 -1.12 -3.24 8.23
C LEU A 7 -1.16 -2.41 9.52
N THR A 8 -2.31 -1.83 9.86
CA THR A 8 -2.44 -0.95 11.04
C THR A 8 -2.28 -1.68 12.37
N LEU A 9 -2.54 -2.99 12.40
CA LEU A 9 -2.39 -3.81 13.61
C LEU A 9 -1.02 -4.49 13.68
N SER A 10 -0.39 -4.70 12.53
CA SER A 10 0.91 -5.40 12.43
C SER A 10 2.11 -4.47 12.44
N LEU A 11 1.96 -3.18 12.13
CA LEU A 11 3.06 -2.22 12.01
C LEU A 11 2.97 -1.14 13.10
N GLY A 12 4.04 -0.98 13.87
CA GLY A 12 4.09 -0.02 14.99
C GLY A 12 4.04 1.46 14.58
N ASN A 13 4.45 1.78 13.35
CA ASN A 13 4.47 3.14 12.79
C ASN A 13 3.46 3.28 11.63
N SER A 14 2.25 2.76 11.82
CA SER A 14 1.15 2.85 10.87
C SER A 14 0.04 3.78 11.38
N HIS A 15 -0.49 4.61 10.49
CA HIS A 15 -1.64 5.48 10.76
C HIS A 15 -2.75 5.17 9.74
N SER A 16 -4.01 5.32 10.17
CA SER A 16 -5.18 5.12 9.32
C SER A 16 -6.14 6.30 9.46
N PHE A 17 -6.44 6.91 8.33
CA PHE A 17 -7.36 8.04 8.21
C PHE A 17 -8.58 7.60 7.42
N ILE A 18 -9.78 7.93 7.89
CA ILE A 18 -11.05 7.55 7.25
C ILE A 18 -11.68 8.83 6.69
N GLY A 19 -11.85 8.87 5.38
CA GLY A 19 -12.39 10.05 4.69
C GLY A 19 -12.32 9.91 3.17
N GLU A 20 -12.71 10.98 2.48
CA GLU A 20 -12.61 11.08 1.01
C GLU A 20 -11.82 12.31 0.55
N ASP A 21 -11.70 13.35 1.38
CA ASP A 21 -10.86 14.53 1.17
C ASP A 21 -10.02 14.73 2.44
N PHE A 22 -8.70 14.70 2.30
CA PHE A 22 -7.76 14.84 3.40
C PHE A 22 -6.99 16.17 3.36
N SER A 23 -7.39 17.13 2.51
CA SER A 23 -6.70 18.42 2.34
C SER A 23 -6.54 19.17 3.66
N GLN A 24 -7.56 19.11 4.53
CA GLN A 24 -7.61 19.79 5.82
C GLN A 24 -7.49 18.84 7.01
N ASP A 25 -7.09 17.58 6.79
CA ASP A 25 -6.89 16.63 7.90
C ASP A 25 -5.69 17.05 8.74
N ARG A 26 -5.96 17.47 9.98
CA ARG A 26 -4.94 18.01 10.89
C ARG A 26 -3.85 17.00 11.22
N GLN A 27 -4.22 15.74 11.42
CA GLN A 27 -3.26 14.71 11.84
C GLN A 27 -2.39 14.28 10.67
N LEU A 28 -2.97 14.10 9.47
CA LEU A 28 -2.22 13.83 8.27
C LEU A 28 -1.27 14.99 7.94
N ASN A 29 -1.75 16.24 7.98
CA ASN A 29 -0.92 17.40 7.70
C ASN A 29 0.21 17.57 8.73
N ALA A 30 -0.02 17.22 10.00
CA ALA A 30 1.05 17.19 11.00
C ALA A 30 2.13 16.14 10.65
N LEU A 31 1.74 14.97 10.15
CA LEU A 31 2.67 13.97 9.63
C LEU A 31 3.39 14.48 8.37
N LEU A 32 2.70 15.08 7.41
CA LEU A 32 3.33 15.56 6.18
C LEU A 32 4.31 16.73 6.39
N ASN A 33 4.17 17.48 7.50
CA ASN A 33 5.10 18.55 7.88
C ASN A 33 6.31 18.06 8.71
N ASP A 34 6.40 16.75 8.94
CA ASP A 34 7.50 16.13 9.67
C ASP A 34 8.76 16.08 8.80
N ALA A 35 9.68 17.03 9.01
CA ALA A 35 10.91 17.20 8.22
C ALA A 35 11.88 16.01 8.33
N ASP A 36 11.64 15.15 9.31
CA ASP A 36 12.34 13.90 9.49
C ASP A 36 12.05 12.88 8.37
N TYR A 37 10.93 13.01 7.69
CA TYR A 37 10.45 12.02 6.75
C TYR A 37 10.41 12.57 5.33
N ALA A 38 10.95 11.81 4.39
CA ALA A 38 10.62 11.95 2.99
C ALA A 38 9.28 11.24 2.73
N HIS A 39 8.28 12.01 2.27
CA HIS A 39 6.91 11.53 2.08
C HIS A 39 6.69 11.13 0.61
N TYR A 40 6.04 9.99 0.41
CA TYR A 40 5.71 9.43 -0.89
C TYR A 40 4.26 8.97 -0.91
N ILE A 41 3.65 8.94 -2.09
CA ILE A 41 2.35 8.31 -2.26
C ILE A 41 2.45 7.12 -3.22
N MET A 42 1.83 6.00 -2.86
CA MET A 42 1.65 4.89 -3.78
C MET A 42 0.46 5.17 -4.69
N TYR A 43 0.75 5.65 -5.89
CA TYR A 43 -0.26 5.98 -6.89
C TYR A 43 0.30 5.72 -8.30
N PRO A 44 0.00 4.54 -8.89
CA PRO A 44 0.53 4.17 -10.20
C PRO A 44 0.01 5.11 -11.30
N CYS A 45 0.93 5.84 -11.92
CA CYS A 45 0.69 6.69 -13.09
C CYS A 45 1.98 6.84 -13.93
N ASP A 46 1.89 7.50 -15.08
CA ASP A 46 3.04 7.66 -15.99
C ASP A 46 4.22 8.43 -15.37
N GLN A 47 3.96 9.26 -14.36
CA GLN A 47 4.96 10.04 -13.64
C GLN A 47 5.51 9.32 -12.40
N SER A 48 4.96 8.15 -12.05
CA SER A 48 5.38 7.42 -10.85
C SER A 48 6.69 6.66 -11.09
N ARG A 49 7.57 6.63 -10.08
CA ARG A 49 8.80 5.85 -10.10
C ARG A 49 8.64 4.50 -9.40
N CYS A 50 9.38 3.49 -9.84
CA CYS A 50 9.32 2.18 -9.19
C CYS A 50 9.96 2.27 -7.80
N VAL A 51 9.34 1.67 -6.77
CA VAL A 51 9.88 1.65 -5.39
C VAL A 51 11.32 1.14 -5.35
N SER A 52 11.68 0.18 -6.20
CA SER A 52 13.04 -0.38 -6.25
C SER A 52 14.12 0.65 -6.61
N THR A 53 13.78 1.71 -7.36
CA THR A 53 14.75 2.76 -7.72
C THR A 53 15.11 3.63 -6.53
N LEU A 54 14.33 3.58 -5.44
CA LEU A 54 14.71 4.26 -4.21
C LEU A 54 15.96 3.64 -3.60
N LEU A 55 16.27 2.37 -3.86
CA LEU A 55 17.39 1.64 -3.25
C LEU A 55 18.70 1.77 -4.04
N THR A 56 18.64 2.30 -5.26
CA THR A 56 19.80 2.41 -6.16
C THR A 56 20.42 3.81 -6.06
N ASP A 57 21.75 3.88 -6.15
CA ASP A 57 22.56 5.10 -5.96
C ASP A 57 22.20 6.28 -6.91
N ASP A 58 21.50 6.05 -8.02
CA ASP A 58 20.96 7.12 -8.89
C ASP A 58 19.85 7.96 -8.22
N ALA A 59 19.26 7.47 -7.13
CA ALA A 59 18.39 8.24 -6.23
C ALA A 59 19.16 8.87 -5.06
N GLY A 60 20.50 8.89 -5.12
CA GLY A 60 21.40 9.43 -4.09
C GLY A 60 21.13 10.88 -3.72
N GLN A 61 20.46 11.66 -4.57
CA GLN A 61 20.03 13.02 -4.20
C GLN A 61 18.90 13.06 -3.17
N ASP A 62 18.05 12.02 -3.06
CA ASP A 62 16.92 12.00 -2.11
C ASP A 62 17.23 11.18 -0.84
N ARG A 63 18.20 10.26 -0.87
CA ARG A 63 18.57 9.40 0.28
C ARG A 63 19.78 9.88 1.05
N GLU A 64 20.71 10.58 0.39
CA GLU A 64 21.92 11.12 1.00
C GLU A 64 21.73 12.58 1.47
N GLU A 65 20.48 13.06 1.56
CA GLU A 65 20.19 14.18 2.45
C GLU A 65 20.28 13.65 3.89
N GLU A 66 21.52 13.52 4.35
CA GLU A 66 21.84 13.46 5.77
C GLU A 66 21.17 14.66 6.41
N ARG A 67 20.31 14.38 7.39
CA ARG A 67 19.72 15.44 8.18
C ARG A 67 20.85 16.21 8.87
N SER A 68 20.55 17.46 9.23
CA SER A 68 21.50 18.31 9.99
C SER A 68 22.00 17.68 11.30
N ASP A 69 21.33 16.65 11.82
CA ASP A 69 21.71 15.87 13.01
C ASP A 69 22.54 14.61 12.71
N GLY A 70 22.89 14.35 11.44
CA GLY A 70 23.66 13.20 10.98
C GLY A 70 22.88 11.89 10.86
N ASN A 71 21.55 11.91 11.07
CA ASN A 71 20.72 10.72 10.92
C ASN A 71 20.19 10.58 9.48
N PRO A 72 20.00 9.33 8.99
CA PRO A 72 19.39 9.11 7.70
C PRO A 72 17.91 9.55 7.71
N THR A 73 17.48 10.17 6.61
CA THR A 73 16.09 10.56 6.41
C THR A 73 15.18 9.33 6.37
N LYS A 74 14.07 9.39 7.13
CA LYS A 74 13.12 8.28 7.23
C LYS A 74 12.14 8.33 6.05
N LEU A 75 11.54 7.20 5.69
CA LEU A 75 10.54 7.14 4.62
C LEU A 75 9.13 7.01 5.19
N ARG A 76 8.18 7.77 4.63
CA ARG A 76 6.75 7.63 4.89
C ARG A 76 6.02 7.45 3.57
N VAL A 77 5.26 6.37 3.44
CA VAL A 77 4.51 6.06 2.21
C VAL A 77 3.03 6.03 2.50
N ILE A 78 2.27 6.83 1.75
CA ILE A 78 0.82 6.94 1.83
C ILE A 78 0.20 5.91 0.88
N LEU A 79 -0.71 5.08 1.42
CA LEU A 79 -1.52 4.12 0.66
C LEU A 79 -2.96 4.60 0.62
N LEU A 80 -3.56 4.70 -0.57
CA LEU A 80 -4.97 5.03 -0.75
C LEU A 80 -5.83 3.74 -0.73
N ASP A 81 -6.43 3.44 0.42
CA ASP A 81 -7.24 2.23 0.61
C ASP A 81 -8.67 2.39 0.03
N GLY A 82 -8.94 1.75 -1.10
CA GLY A 82 -10.26 1.80 -1.70
C GLY A 82 -10.38 0.97 -2.98
N THR A 83 -11.54 1.04 -3.63
CA THR A 83 -11.62 0.66 -5.05
C THR A 83 -10.82 1.66 -5.89
N TRP A 84 -10.38 1.30 -7.09
CA TRP A 84 -9.69 2.23 -8.00
C TRP A 84 -10.43 3.57 -8.17
N LYS A 85 -11.77 3.52 -8.34
CA LYS A 85 -12.62 4.72 -8.43
C LYS A 85 -12.57 5.56 -7.15
N LYS A 86 -12.57 4.92 -5.97
CA LYS A 86 -12.48 5.61 -4.68
C LYS A 86 -11.09 6.17 -4.43
N ALA A 87 -10.03 5.42 -4.70
CA ALA A 87 -8.65 5.89 -4.59
C ALA A 87 -8.40 7.09 -5.51
N TYR A 88 -8.87 7.02 -6.77
CA TYR A 88 -8.83 8.15 -7.69
C TYR A 88 -9.55 9.39 -7.13
N LYS A 89 -10.77 9.21 -6.58
CA LYS A 89 -11.51 10.30 -5.95
C LYS A 89 -10.74 10.89 -4.76
N MET A 90 -10.22 10.05 -3.88
CA MET A 90 -9.43 10.49 -2.70
C MET A 90 -8.21 11.30 -3.12
N TRP A 91 -7.48 10.82 -4.14
CA TRP A 91 -6.36 11.54 -4.73
C TRP A 91 -6.81 12.90 -5.27
N GLN A 92 -7.84 12.94 -6.12
CA GLN A 92 -8.31 14.19 -6.75
C GLN A 92 -8.75 15.24 -5.73
N LEU A 93 -9.40 14.84 -4.64
CA LEU A 93 -9.89 15.77 -3.62
C LEU A 93 -8.81 16.24 -2.66
N SER A 94 -7.80 15.41 -2.38
CA SER A 94 -6.78 15.69 -1.34
C SER A 94 -5.60 16.49 -1.92
N ALA A 95 -5.75 17.80 -2.03
CA ALA A 95 -4.77 18.69 -2.66
C ALA A 95 -3.38 18.66 -1.99
N ASN A 96 -3.34 18.39 -0.67
CA ASN A 96 -2.09 18.21 0.09
C ASN A 96 -1.26 17.01 -0.38
N LEU A 97 -1.87 16.03 -1.06
CA LEU A 97 -1.16 14.85 -1.56
C LEU A 97 -0.53 15.07 -2.94
N HIS A 98 -0.98 16.07 -3.72
CA HIS A 98 -0.56 16.27 -5.12
C HIS A 98 0.92 16.64 -5.28
N ALA A 99 1.51 17.25 -4.24
CA ALA A 99 2.93 17.59 -4.24
C ALA A 99 3.84 16.38 -3.93
N LEU A 100 3.27 15.25 -3.50
CA LEU A 100 4.07 14.10 -3.09
C LEU A 100 4.61 13.34 -4.32
N PRO A 101 5.90 12.96 -4.31
CA PRO A 101 6.44 12.07 -5.33
C PRO A 101 5.69 10.74 -5.34
N MET A 102 5.32 10.29 -6.54
CA MET A 102 4.49 9.12 -6.75
C MET A 102 5.33 7.86 -6.95
N LEU A 103 4.93 6.78 -6.30
CA LEU A 103 5.55 5.46 -6.37
C LEU A 103 4.61 4.42 -6.97
N HIS A 104 5.19 3.44 -7.65
CA HIS A 104 4.52 2.20 -8.02
C HIS A 104 5.36 0.98 -7.64
N LEU A 105 4.70 -0.16 -7.42
CA LEU A 105 5.36 -1.44 -7.20
C LEU A 105 5.82 -2.05 -8.54
N PRO A 106 6.88 -2.89 -8.54
CA PRO A 106 7.33 -3.61 -9.73
C PRO A 106 6.19 -4.32 -10.46
N LYS A 107 6.29 -4.38 -11.79
CA LYS A 107 5.33 -5.12 -12.62
C LYS A 107 5.48 -6.62 -12.40
N GLY A 108 4.40 -7.38 -12.66
CA GLY A 108 4.41 -8.85 -12.60
C GLY A 108 4.17 -9.44 -11.22
N LEU A 109 3.89 -8.61 -10.20
CA LEU A 109 3.39 -9.06 -8.91
C LEU A 109 1.97 -9.60 -9.09
N LYS A 110 1.75 -10.84 -8.65
CA LYS A 110 0.44 -11.51 -8.70
C LYS A 110 -0.23 -11.39 -7.35
N GLY A 111 -1.45 -10.85 -7.33
CA GLY A 111 -2.28 -10.88 -6.13
C GLY A 111 -2.81 -12.28 -5.82
N ASN A 112 -2.99 -12.58 -4.54
CA ASN A 112 -3.57 -13.80 -4.00
C ASN A 112 -4.95 -13.55 -3.34
N TYR A 113 -5.63 -12.45 -3.66
CA TYR A 113 -6.92 -12.14 -3.05
C TYR A 113 -8.08 -12.96 -3.62
N ARG A 114 -8.26 -14.18 -3.09
CA ARG A 114 -9.20 -15.21 -3.60
C ARG A 114 -10.70 -14.91 -3.45
N ILE A 115 -11.11 -13.93 -2.65
CA ILE A 115 -12.54 -13.65 -2.34
C ILE A 115 -12.98 -12.29 -2.91
N ARG A 116 -12.24 -11.78 -3.89
CA ARG A 116 -12.63 -10.58 -4.61
C ARG A 116 -12.29 -10.75 -6.07
N LYS A 117 -13.24 -10.42 -6.95
CA LYS A 117 -12.93 -10.29 -8.37
C LYS A 117 -11.99 -9.12 -8.56
N ALA A 118 -10.70 -9.43 -8.70
CA ALA A 118 -9.70 -8.48 -9.08
C ALA A 118 -9.98 -8.03 -10.52
N PRO A 119 -9.96 -6.71 -10.83
CA PRO A 119 -10.15 -6.26 -12.21
C PRO A 119 -9.01 -6.71 -13.14
N SER A 120 -7.89 -7.19 -12.59
CA SER A 120 -6.80 -7.87 -13.29
C SER A 120 -5.92 -8.64 -12.28
N ASP A 121 -5.15 -9.62 -12.75
CA ASP A 121 -4.18 -10.39 -11.94
C ASP A 121 -3.13 -9.52 -11.23
N ASN A 122 -2.94 -8.29 -11.71
CA ASN A 122 -2.01 -7.31 -11.16
C ASN A 122 -2.65 -6.42 -10.08
N SER A 123 -3.90 -6.66 -9.70
CA SER A 123 -4.58 -5.88 -8.66
C SER A 123 -4.25 -6.43 -7.28
N LEU A 124 -3.33 -5.76 -6.59
CA LEU A 124 -2.98 -6.07 -5.21
C LEU A 124 -4.00 -5.47 -4.23
N SER A 125 -4.30 -6.18 -3.15
CA SER A 125 -4.95 -5.61 -1.98
C SER A 125 -3.99 -4.69 -1.22
N THR A 126 -4.53 -3.86 -0.33
CA THR A 126 -3.73 -2.90 0.45
C THR A 126 -2.66 -3.58 1.31
N VAL A 127 -2.94 -4.76 1.88
CA VAL A 127 -1.94 -5.52 2.65
C VAL A 127 -0.85 -6.12 1.76
N GLU A 128 -1.18 -6.60 0.57
CA GLU A 128 -0.18 -7.11 -0.39
C GLU A 128 0.70 -5.98 -0.90
N ALA A 129 0.11 -4.82 -1.19
CA ALA A 129 0.86 -3.63 -1.56
C ALA A 129 1.82 -3.20 -0.43
N GLY A 130 1.35 -3.20 0.81
CA GLY A 130 2.17 -2.93 1.99
C GLY A 130 3.29 -3.97 2.19
N TYR A 131 3.00 -5.26 2.02
CA TYR A 131 3.99 -6.34 2.07
C TYR A 131 5.09 -6.12 1.03
N HIS A 132 4.73 -5.97 -0.25
CA HIS A 132 5.72 -5.79 -1.31
C HIS A 132 6.55 -4.51 -1.14
N LEU A 133 5.92 -3.42 -0.72
CA LEU A 133 6.62 -2.18 -0.40
C LEU A 133 7.68 -2.39 0.68
N LEU A 134 7.29 -3.00 1.80
CA LEU A 134 8.18 -3.22 2.94
C LEU A 134 9.30 -4.21 2.60
N SER A 135 8.99 -5.33 1.94
CA SER A 135 9.99 -6.32 1.54
C SER A 135 11.01 -5.77 0.54
N ILE A 136 10.63 -4.79 -0.29
CA ILE A 136 11.58 -4.08 -1.16
C ILE A 136 12.43 -3.13 -0.31
N LEU A 137 11.82 -2.29 0.51
CA LEU A 137 12.53 -1.24 1.26
C LEU A 137 13.39 -1.76 2.41
N GLN A 138 13.06 -2.91 2.98
CA GLN A 138 13.67 -3.51 4.16
C GLN A 138 13.87 -5.02 3.93
N PRO A 139 14.75 -5.42 2.99
CA PRO A 139 14.90 -6.81 2.56
C PRO A 139 15.40 -7.75 3.68
N GLU A 140 16.06 -7.21 4.70
CA GLU A 140 16.55 -7.96 5.86
C GLU A 140 15.44 -8.31 6.88
N GLN A 141 14.24 -7.73 6.74
CA GLN A 141 13.12 -7.98 7.64
C GLN A 141 12.08 -8.90 6.98
N ASP A 142 11.63 -9.89 7.74
CA ASP A 142 10.56 -10.79 7.29
C ASP A 142 9.17 -10.17 7.51
N PHE A 143 8.50 -9.86 6.39
CA PHE A 143 7.11 -9.38 6.37
C PHE A 143 6.10 -10.46 5.97
N SER A 144 6.53 -11.71 5.74
CA SER A 144 5.63 -12.82 5.41
C SER A 144 4.48 -13.05 6.40
N PRO A 145 4.59 -12.71 7.71
CA PRO A 145 3.44 -12.77 8.62
C PRO A 145 2.24 -11.89 8.22
N LEU A 146 2.45 -10.81 7.44
CA LEU A 146 1.35 -10.00 6.89
C LEU A 146 0.51 -10.82 5.91
N LEU A 147 1.17 -11.55 5.01
CA LEU A 147 0.51 -12.42 4.04
C LEU A 147 -0.13 -13.63 4.71
N ALA A 148 0.54 -14.24 5.70
CA ALA A 148 -0.05 -15.34 6.48
C ALA A 148 -1.34 -14.89 7.20
N THR A 149 -1.35 -13.69 7.79
CA THR A 149 -2.54 -13.11 8.42
C THR A 149 -3.65 -12.86 7.39
N PHE A 150 -3.27 -12.35 6.21
CA PHE A 150 -4.20 -12.13 5.12
C PHE A 150 -4.82 -13.43 4.59
N ASP A 151 -4.02 -14.47 4.39
CA ASP A 151 -4.47 -15.78 3.95
C ASP A 151 -5.40 -16.45 4.98
N ASN A 152 -5.09 -16.34 6.27
CA ASN A 152 -5.96 -16.82 7.33
C ASN A 152 -7.30 -16.07 7.37
N MET A 153 -7.28 -14.75 7.14
CA MET A 153 -8.51 -13.96 7.04
C MET A 153 -9.35 -14.38 5.82
N ILE A 154 -8.72 -14.66 4.68
CA ILE A 154 -9.38 -15.20 3.49
C ILE A 154 -9.97 -16.58 3.82
N GLN A 155 -9.18 -17.50 4.35
CA GLN A 155 -9.65 -18.86 4.63
C GLN A 155 -10.84 -18.85 5.59
N PHE A 156 -10.75 -18.07 6.67
CA PHE A 156 -11.86 -17.88 7.60
C PHE A 156 -13.14 -17.39 6.90
N GLN A 157 -13.03 -16.45 5.96
CA GLN A 157 -14.19 -15.98 5.20
C GLN A 157 -14.78 -17.08 4.30
N ILE A 158 -13.94 -17.92 3.68
CA ILE A 158 -14.39 -19.06 2.84
C ILE A 158 -15.13 -20.08 3.72
N ASP A 159 -14.57 -20.42 4.88
CA ASP A 159 -15.14 -21.43 5.78
C ASP A 159 -16.50 -21.02 6.35
N GLN A 160 -16.81 -19.72 6.37
CA GLN A 160 -18.11 -19.19 6.77
C GLN A 160 -19.12 -19.08 5.62
N MET A 161 -18.73 -19.40 4.38
CA MET A 161 -19.65 -19.41 3.24
C MET A 161 -20.49 -20.71 3.26
N PRO A 162 -21.78 -20.64 2.86
CA PRO A 162 -22.55 -21.85 2.58
C PRO A 162 -21.89 -22.72 1.51
N GLU A 163 -22.14 -24.02 1.57
CA GLU A 163 -21.61 -25.01 0.63
C GLU A 163 -21.86 -24.60 -0.85
N GLY A 164 -20.82 -24.68 -1.68
CA GLY A 164 -20.89 -24.39 -3.11
C GLY A 164 -20.86 -22.89 -3.48
N VAL A 165 -20.92 -21.97 -2.52
CA VAL A 165 -20.92 -20.51 -2.80
C VAL A 165 -19.57 -20.03 -3.30
N PHE A 166 -18.47 -20.55 -2.74
CA PHE A 166 -17.12 -20.16 -3.13
C PHE A 166 -16.84 -20.61 -4.57
N GLU A 167 -17.11 -21.88 -4.86
CA GLU A 167 -16.93 -22.52 -6.17
C GLU A 167 -17.69 -21.77 -7.25
N ARG A 168 -18.97 -21.46 -6.98
CA ARG A 168 -19.86 -20.79 -7.92
C ARG A 168 -19.39 -19.39 -8.30
N ASN A 169 -18.80 -18.65 -7.37
CA ASN A 169 -18.52 -17.22 -7.54
C ASN A 169 -17.04 -16.90 -7.85
N TYR A 170 -16.11 -17.75 -7.40
CA TYR A 170 -14.67 -17.44 -7.39
C TYR A 170 -13.79 -18.51 -8.05
N LEU A 171 -14.23 -19.75 -8.22
CA LEU A 171 -13.45 -20.78 -8.95
C LEU A 171 -13.76 -20.82 -10.45
N ARG A 172 -15.01 -20.51 -10.86
CA ARG A 172 -15.37 -20.48 -12.29
C ARG A 172 -14.64 -19.40 -13.10
N SER A 173 -14.09 -18.36 -12.46
CA SER A 173 -13.34 -17.30 -13.14
C SER A 173 -11.86 -17.61 -13.37
N LEU A 174 -11.37 -18.80 -12.98
CA LEU A 174 -9.98 -19.22 -13.21
C LEU A 174 -9.79 -20.05 -14.50
N ASN A 175 -10.87 -20.36 -15.22
CA ASN A 175 -10.88 -21.26 -16.38
C ASN A 175 -11.40 -20.61 -17.69
N ASP A 176 -11.63 -19.30 -17.70
CA ASP A 176 -11.95 -18.50 -18.90
C ASP A 176 -10.80 -17.52 -19.20
#